data_AF-A0A7U9T0Z0-F1
#
_entry.id   AF-A0A7U9T0Z0-F1
#
_cell.length_a   1.000
_cell.length_b   1.000
_cell.length_c   1.000
_cell.angle_alpha   90.00
_cell.angle_beta   90.00
_cell.angle_gamma   90.00
#
_symmetry.space_group_name_H-M   'P 1'
#
loop_
_entity.id
_entity.type
_entity.pdbx_description
1 polymer ?
#
loop_
_entity_poly.entity_id
_entity_poly.type
_entity_poly.pdbx_seq_one_letter_code
_entity_poly.pdbx_strand_id
1 'polypeptide(L)'
;MENPALHLTAIYFVQELRKNPGQTMTEELKELYEEMLAHFGRGRYIVAAGQDQGIPALKGNDGQIYQPLFTDFLEFQKFNRENLFRAMVVEADKIPKLIPKESSGVVVNPLGVNVQFKLARRE
;
A
#
# COMPACT_ATOMS: atom_id res chain seq x y z
N MET A 1 15.67 3.23 2.55
CA MET A 1 14.84 2.44 3.47
C MET A 1 14.03 1.55 2.56
N GLU A 2 14.21 0.24 2.64
CA GLU A 2 13.63 -0.73 1.70
C GLU A 2 12.98 -1.84 2.54
N ASN A 3 11.81 -2.34 2.12
CA ASN A 3 11.15 -3.47 2.76
C ASN A 3 11.12 -4.66 1.78
N PRO A 4 12.27 -5.32 1.53
CA PRO A 4 12.38 -6.37 0.54
C PRO A 4 11.53 -7.60 0.89
N ALA A 5 11.31 -7.86 2.19
CA ALA A 5 10.44 -8.94 2.65
C ALA A 5 8.99 -8.69 2.22
N LEU A 6 8.42 -7.52 2.52
CA LEU A 6 7.09 -7.16 2.05
C LEU A 6 6.97 -7.24 0.52
N HIS A 7 7.96 -6.70 -0.19
CA HIS A 7 7.95 -6.70 -1.66
C HIS A 7 7.95 -8.12 -2.23
N LEU A 8 8.78 -9.01 -1.69
CA LEU A 8 8.86 -10.40 -2.11
C LEU A 8 7.55 -11.16 -1.84
N THR A 9 7.00 -11.04 -0.62
CA THR A 9 5.72 -11.69 -0.27
C THR A 9 4.57 -11.15 -1.12
N ALA A 10 4.57 -9.84 -1.43
CA ALA A 10 3.61 -9.23 -2.35
C ALA A 10 3.67 -9.82 -3.77
N ILE A 11 4.88 -10.04 -4.30
CA ILE A 11 5.06 -10.70 -5.62
C ILE A 11 4.45 -12.10 -5.59
N TYR A 12 4.76 -12.91 -4.57
CA TYR A 12 4.22 -14.26 -4.45
C TYR A 12 2.70 -14.26 -4.29
N PHE A 13 2.15 -13.35 -3.49
CA PHE A 13 0.70 -13.19 -3.32
C PHE A 13 0.00 -12.88 -4.67
N VAL A 14 0.52 -11.93 -5.45
CA VAL A 14 -0.03 -11.59 -6.77
C VAL A 14 0.11 -12.74 -7.77
N GLN A 15 1.21 -13.50 -7.71
CA GLN A 15 1.38 -14.69 -8.54
C GLN A 15 0.32 -15.75 -8.21
N GLU A 16 0.08 -16.02 -6.94
CA GLU A 16 -0.89 -17.04 -6.51
C GLU A 16 -2.33 -16.64 -6.85
N LEU A 17 -2.69 -15.36 -6.67
CA LEU A 17 -3.97 -14.80 -7.13
C LEU A 17 -4.21 -15.03 -8.63
N ARG A 18 -3.16 -14.92 -9.46
CA ARG A 18 -3.27 -15.10 -10.91
C ARG A 18 -3.41 -16.56 -11.32
N LYS A 19 -2.89 -17.51 -10.53
CA LYS A 19 -3.02 -18.95 -10.82
C LYS A 19 -4.45 -19.45 -10.63
N ASN A 20 -5.19 -18.88 -9.68
CA ASN A 20 -6.53 -19.32 -9.30
C ASN A 20 -7.59 -18.22 -9.51
N PRO A 21 -7.81 -17.73 -10.73
CA PRO A 21 -8.77 -16.67 -11.00
C PRO A 21 -10.20 -17.14 -10.64
N GLY A 22 -10.82 -16.49 -9.66
CA GLY A 22 -12.20 -16.77 -9.25
C GLY A 22 -12.38 -17.77 -8.11
N GLN A 23 -11.31 -18.37 -7.57
CA GLN A 23 -11.39 -19.10 -6.31
C GLN A 23 -11.27 -18.15 -5.11
N THR A 24 -12.15 -18.35 -4.12
CA THR A 24 -12.07 -17.71 -2.81
C THR A 24 -10.77 -18.08 -2.10
N MET A 25 -10.31 -17.19 -1.20
CA MET A 25 -9.07 -17.27 -0.42
C MET A 25 -8.66 -18.72 -0.05
N THR A 26 -7.70 -19.31 -0.77
CA THR A 26 -7.10 -20.61 -0.40
C THR A 26 -6.26 -20.45 0.88
N GLU A 27 -5.89 -21.55 1.54
CA GLU A 27 -5.08 -21.46 2.76
C GLU A 27 -3.70 -20.88 2.45
N GLU A 28 -3.07 -21.26 1.33
CA GLU A 28 -1.78 -20.71 0.90
C GLU A 28 -1.89 -19.21 0.62
N LEU A 29 -2.99 -18.77 -0.01
CA LEU A 29 -3.21 -17.37 -0.30
C LEU A 29 -3.44 -16.55 0.98
N LYS A 30 -4.12 -17.15 1.95
CA LYS A 30 -4.33 -16.57 3.28
C LYS A 30 -3.03 -16.47 4.08
N GLU A 31 -2.19 -17.50 4.06
CA GLU A 31 -0.87 -17.50 4.70
C GLU A 31 0.02 -16.40 4.11
N LEU A 32 0.10 -16.31 2.77
CA LEU A 32 0.82 -15.22 2.09
C LEU A 32 0.26 -13.84 2.46
N TYR A 33 -1.06 -13.72 2.57
CA TYR A 33 -1.69 -12.47 2.98
C TYR A 33 -1.35 -12.09 4.43
N GLU A 34 -1.41 -13.02 5.37
CA GLU A 34 -1.06 -12.81 6.77
C GLU A 34 0.42 -12.46 6.95
N GLU A 35 1.31 -13.16 6.24
CA GLU A 35 2.74 -12.86 6.23
C GLU A 35 2.99 -11.45 5.66
N MET A 36 2.33 -11.10 4.57
CA MET A 36 2.40 -9.79 3.96
C MET A 36 1.92 -8.68 4.93
N LEU A 37 0.84 -8.93 5.69
CA LEU A 37 0.38 -8.01 6.74
C LEU A 37 1.40 -7.88 7.89
N ALA A 38 2.05 -8.97 8.29
CA ALA A 38 3.07 -8.95 9.32
C ALA A 38 4.32 -8.15 8.89
N HIS A 39 4.77 -8.32 7.64
CA HIS A 39 5.83 -7.50 7.05
C HIS A 39 5.39 -6.05 6.88
N PHE A 40 4.10 -5.84 6.56
CA PHE A 40 3.55 -4.50 6.40
C PHE A 40 3.59 -3.73 7.72
N GLY A 41 3.12 -4.33 8.80
CA GLY A 41 3.01 -3.71 10.13
C GLY A 41 4.35 -3.36 10.78
N ARG A 42 5.46 -3.94 10.32
CA ARG A 42 6.82 -3.61 10.77
C ARG A 42 7.53 -2.60 9.86
N GLY A 43 6.89 -2.26 8.74
CA GLY A 43 7.46 -1.41 7.71
C GLY A 43 7.44 0.07 8.06
N ARG A 44 8.29 0.82 7.36
CA ARG A 44 8.25 2.27 7.27
C ARG A 44 8.05 2.63 5.80
N TYR A 45 7.21 3.62 5.55
CA TYR A 45 6.74 3.96 4.21
C TYR A 45 6.92 5.45 3.96
N ILE A 46 7.06 5.78 2.69
CA ILE A 46 6.97 7.15 2.23
C ILE A 46 5.51 7.43 1.89
N VAL A 47 4.99 8.50 2.47
CA VAL A 47 3.68 9.08 2.15
C VAL A 47 3.92 10.39 1.40
N ALA A 48 3.15 10.60 0.34
CA ALA A 48 3.14 11.85 -0.39
C ALA A 48 2.30 12.88 0.37
N ALA A 49 2.91 13.96 0.86
CA ALA A 49 2.20 15.05 1.53
C ALA A 49 2.25 16.31 0.66
N GLY A 50 1.10 16.81 0.22
CA GLY A 50 1.00 18.10 -0.45
C GLY A 50 1.14 19.24 0.56
N GLN A 51 1.82 20.32 0.17
CA GLN A 51 1.90 21.53 1.01
C GLN A 51 0.53 22.20 1.18
N ASP A 52 -0.30 22.21 0.11
CA ASP A 52 -1.66 22.78 0.10
C ASP A 52 -2.72 21.88 -0.57
N GLN A 53 -2.32 20.74 -1.18
CA GLN A 53 -3.20 19.87 -1.97
C GLN A 53 -3.71 18.63 -1.21
N GLY A 54 -3.42 18.53 0.09
CA GLY A 54 -3.74 17.34 0.89
C GLY A 54 -2.88 16.13 0.53
N ILE A 55 -3.36 14.95 0.90
CA ILE A 55 -2.69 13.68 0.62
C ILE A 55 -3.32 13.07 -0.66
N PRO A 56 -2.55 12.72 -1.69
CA PRO A 56 -3.10 12.25 -2.96
C PRO A 56 -3.73 10.88 -2.77
N ALA A 57 -4.86 10.61 -3.42
CA ALA A 57 -5.55 9.34 -3.33
C ALA A 57 -5.82 8.72 -4.72
N LEU A 58 -5.88 7.39 -4.77
CA LEU A 58 -6.09 6.60 -5.99
C LEU A 58 -7.45 5.90 -5.92
N LYS A 59 -8.21 5.94 -7.02
CA LYS A 59 -9.45 5.19 -7.13
C LYS A 59 -9.15 3.75 -7.55
N GLY A 60 -9.47 2.78 -6.70
CA GLY A 60 -9.35 1.36 -6.98
C GLY A 60 -10.38 0.89 -8.01
N ASN A 61 -10.18 -0.32 -8.54
CA ASN A 61 -11.09 -0.95 -9.51
C ASN A 61 -12.47 -1.25 -8.90
N ASP A 62 -12.54 -1.36 -7.58
CA ASP A 62 -13.77 -1.47 -6.79
C ASP A 62 -14.48 -0.13 -6.57
N GLY A 63 -13.96 0.96 -7.15
CA GLY A 63 -14.46 2.32 -7.02
C GLY A 63 -14.10 3.00 -5.70
N GLN A 64 -13.38 2.33 -4.80
CA GLN A 64 -13.01 2.85 -3.49
C GLN A 64 -11.72 3.69 -3.56
N ILE A 65 -11.49 4.51 -2.54
CA ILE A 65 -10.35 5.44 -2.49
C ILE A 65 -9.22 4.84 -1.64
N TYR A 66 -8.03 4.71 -2.20
CA TYR A 66 -6.85 4.15 -1.54
C TYR A 66 -5.72 5.17 -1.48
N GLN A 67 -5.04 5.21 -0.34
CA GLN A 67 -3.88 6.06 -0.15
C GLN A 67 -2.60 5.38 -0.68
N PRO A 68 -1.87 5.94 -1.65
CA PRO A 68 -0.55 5.43 -2.04
C PRO A 68 0.47 5.52 -0.91
N LEU A 69 1.19 4.42 -0.74
CA LEU A 69 2.38 4.25 0.09
C LEU A 69 3.52 3.74 -0.77
N PHE A 70 4.74 4.19 -0.48
CA PHE A 70 5.93 3.76 -1.21
C PHE A 70 6.95 3.13 -0.27
N THR A 71 7.53 2.01 -0.67
CA THR A 71 8.61 1.36 0.09
C THR A 71 9.96 2.02 -0.10
N ASP A 72 10.15 2.76 -1.20
CA ASP A 72 11.41 3.40 -1.57
C ASP A 72 11.18 4.73 -2.29
N PHE A 73 12.25 5.53 -2.41
CA PHE A 73 12.17 6.87 -2.98
C PHE A 73 12.01 6.87 -4.51
N LEU A 74 12.47 5.84 -5.21
CA LEU A 74 12.38 5.77 -6.68
C LEU A 74 10.91 5.64 -7.11
N GLU A 75 10.14 4.80 -6.42
CA GLU A 75 8.71 4.71 -6.70
C GLU A 75 7.95 5.98 -6.33
N PHE A 76 8.29 6.62 -5.21
CA PHE A 76 7.74 7.93 -4.86
C PHE A 76 8.02 8.95 -5.96
N GLN A 77 9.24 9.02 -6.48
CA GLN A 77 9.58 9.95 -7.58
C GLN A 77 8.84 9.62 -8.87
N LYS A 78 8.68 8.34 -9.22
CA LYS A 78 7.88 7.92 -10.39
C LYS A 78 6.42 8.36 -10.30
N PHE A 79 5.88 8.40 -9.09
CA PHE A 79 4.54 8.90 -8.79
C PHE A 79 4.50 10.44 -8.81
N ASN A 80 5.46 11.10 -8.16
CA ASN A 80 5.54 12.55 -8.03
C ASN A 80 6.28 13.21 -9.19
N ARG A 81 5.92 12.89 -10.45
CA ARG A 81 6.62 13.41 -11.64
C ARG A 81 6.58 14.93 -11.74
N GLU A 82 5.44 15.51 -11.35
CA GLU A 82 5.21 16.97 -11.33
C GLU A 82 5.81 17.66 -10.10
N ASN A 83 6.45 16.90 -9.20
CA ASN A 83 7.13 17.39 -8.01
C ASN A 83 6.23 18.23 -7.06
N LEU A 84 4.94 17.90 -7.02
CA LEU A 84 3.91 18.60 -6.24
C LEU A 84 3.87 18.17 -4.77
N PHE A 85 4.39 16.98 -4.47
CA PHE A 85 4.35 16.38 -3.13
C PHE A 85 5.72 16.37 -2.46
N ARG A 86 5.74 16.45 -1.13
CA ARG A 86 6.92 16.14 -0.32
C ARG A 86 6.84 14.72 0.21
N ALA A 87 7.99 14.07 0.31
CA ALA A 87 8.09 12.74 0.93
C ALA A 87 8.09 12.88 2.46
N MET A 88 7.18 12.17 3.13
CA MET A 88 7.18 12.00 4.58
C MET A 88 7.35 10.52 4.93
N VAL A 89 8.29 10.20 5.80
CA VAL A 89 8.51 8.83 6.27
C VAL A 89 7.63 8.55 7.48
N VAL A 90 6.86 7.47 7.42
CA VAL A 90 5.85 7.10 8.43
C VAL A 90 5.98 5.61 8.75
N GLU A 91 5.89 5.27 10.04
CA GLU A 91 5.77 3.89 10.52
C GLU A 91 4.36 3.33 10.28
N ALA A 92 4.25 2.03 9.99
CA ALA A 92 2.99 1.39 9.61
C ALA A 92 1.85 1.64 10.59
N ASP A 93 2.14 1.65 11.89
CA ASP A 93 1.19 1.86 12.99
C ASP A 93 0.59 3.27 13.04
N LYS A 94 1.29 4.25 12.47
CA LYS A 94 0.85 5.66 12.37
C LYS A 94 0.00 5.94 11.13
N ILE A 95 0.09 5.08 10.11
CA ILE A 95 -0.61 5.26 8.83
C ILE A 95 -2.13 5.40 9.01
N PRO A 96 -2.84 4.55 9.79
CA PRO A 96 -4.28 4.66 9.96
C PRO A 96 -4.76 6.02 10.51
N LYS A 97 -3.89 6.74 11.23
CA LYS A 97 -4.20 8.07 11.79
C LYS A 97 -3.93 9.22 10.81
N LEU A 98 -3.10 9.00 9.80
CA LEU A 98 -2.73 10.02 8.82
C LEU A 98 -3.62 10.00 7.58
N ILE A 99 -4.18 8.83 7.24
CA ILE A 99 -5.00 8.70 6.06
C ILE A 99 -6.36 9.41 6.22
N PRO A 100 -6.90 10.06 5.17
CA PRO A 100 -8.22 10.66 5.21
C PRO A 100 -9.31 9.66 5.57
N LYS A 101 -10.35 10.10 6.31
CA LYS A 101 -11.48 9.25 6.71
C LYS A 101 -12.29 8.69 5.54
N GLU A 102 -12.21 9.29 4.36
CA GLU A 102 -12.83 8.81 3.14
C GLU A 102 -12.05 7.67 2.46
N SER A 103 -10.82 7.40 2.88
CA SER A 103 -10.02 6.32 2.32
C SER A 103 -10.42 4.96 2.88
N SER A 104 -10.62 4.00 1.98
CA SER A 104 -10.91 2.60 2.28
C SER A 104 -9.66 1.81 2.69
N GLY A 105 -8.46 2.36 2.48
CA GLY A 105 -7.22 1.67 2.79
C GLY A 105 -6.00 2.29 2.13
N VAL A 106 -4.97 1.48 1.95
CA VAL A 106 -3.71 1.91 1.33
C VAL A 106 -3.37 1.03 0.13
N VAL A 107 -2.62 1.59 -0.80
CA VAL A 107 -2.01 0.87 -1.91
C VAL A 107 -0.50 1.01 -1.84
N VAL A 108 0.19 -0.11 -1.66
CA VAL A 108 1.65 -0.15 -1.63
C VAL A 108 2.17 -0.25 -3.05
N ASN A 109 3.08 0.66 -3.38
CA ASN A 109 3.84 0.65 -4.62
C ASN A 109 2.93 0.62 -5.87
N PRO A 110 2.06 1.64 -6.06
CA PRO A 110 0.97 1.60 -7.05
C PRO A 110 1.45 1.47 -8.51
N LEU A 111 2.67 1.92 -8.82
CA LEU A 111 3.28 1.78 -10.15
C LEU A 111 4.12 0.51 -10.31
N GLY A 112 4.29 -0.27 -9.23
CA GLY A 112 5.05 -1.51 -9.17
C GLY A 112 4.13 -2.70 -8.90
N VAL A 113 4.23 -3.29 -7.69
CA VAL A 113 3.45 -4.47 -7.30
C VAL A 113 1.95 -4.17 -7.12
N ASN A 114 1.58 -2.92 -6.82
CA ASN A 114 0.20 -2.45 -6.69
C ASN A 114 -0.67 -3.31 -5.75
N VAL A 115 -0.23 -3.47 -4.50
CA VAL A 115 -0.97 -4.26 -3.51
C VAL A 115 -1.87 -3.37 -2.67
N GLN A 116 -3.15 -3.72 -2.59
CA GLN A 116 -4.14 -2.99 -1.81
C GLN A 116 -4.38 -3.66 -0.45
N PHE A 117 -4.30 -2.88 0.61
CA PHE A 117 -4.67 -3.29 1.96
C PHE A 117 -5.87 -2.46 2.42
N LYS A 118 -6.94 -3.16 2.83
CA LYS A 118 -8.04 -2.52 3.55
C LYS A 118 -7.60 -2.29 4.99
N LEU A 119 -7.72 -1.05 5.47
CA LEU A 119 -7.37 -0.73 6.84
C LEU A 119 -8.62 -0.87 7.70
N ALA A 120 -8.58 -1.79 8.66
CA ALA A 120 -9.55 -1.83 9.73
C ALA A 120 -9.31 -0.64 10.66
N ARG A 121 -10.20 0.36 10.63
CA ARG A 121 -10.20 1.43 11.63
C ARG A 121 -10.80 0.85 12.91
N ARG A 122 -9.98 0.70 13.94
CA ARG A 122 -10.50 0.48 15.30
C ARG A 122 -11.06 1.83 15.78
N GLU A 123 -12.36 1.85 16.05
CA GLU A 123 -13.07 2.99 16.64
C GLU A 123 -12.61 3.25 18.09
#